data_AF-A0A0N1IP27-F1
#
_entry.id   AF-A0A0N1IP27-F1
#
_cell.length_a   1.000
_cell.length_b   1.000
_cell.length_c   1.000
_cell.angle_alpha   90.00
_cell.angle_beta   90.00
_cell.angle_gamma   90.00
#
_symmetry.space_group_name_H-M   'P 1'
#
loop_
_entity.id
_entity.type
_entity.pdbx_description
1 polymer ?
#
loop_
_entity_poly.entity_id
_entity_poly.type
_entity_poly.pdbx_seq_one_letter_code
_entity_poly.pdbx_strand_id
1 'polypeptide(L)'
;MWWTITGNFGNILPIDWTKSFSRKMHIPTLNLSDKKSVLSPDDEIHSSEDEAVASDLDMHALILGGLHQDHECPVKTADEVIQEIDDMMQETPSSEGDILEYNEALEKGKEVLSSPLYEDKLRQLSLAQLNEIFMELEVLIREFSETLIAELALRDELEYEKELKNTFISLLLAVQNKRRQCNTDRKKRAVPPRSPNLNANNSAPKYLTTVIPFTLENGPPDNQSLQILIKILKAINEDSPTVPTLLTDYILKVLCPT
;
A
#
# COMPACT_ATOMS: atom_id res chain seq x y z
N MET A 1 47.40 0.76 20.14
CA MET A 1 47.38 2.11 19.53
C MET A 1 46.22 2.97 20.03
N TRP A 2 44.99 2.44 20.10
CA TRP A 2 43.81 3.19 20.61
C TRP A 2 43.89 3.64 22.08
N TRP A 3 44.45 2.81 22.97
CA TRP A 3 44.54 3.11 24.41
C TRP A 3 45.43 4.32 24.73
N THR A 4 46.42 4.61 23.89
CA THR A 4 47.30 5.79 24.02
C THR A 4 46.59 7.09 23.59
N ILE A 5 45.64 7.00 22.66
CA ILE A 5 44.89 8.16 22.16
C ILE A 5 43.78 8.55 23.16
N THR A 6 43.18 7.59 23.86
CA THR A 6 42.07 7.84 24.78
C THR A 6 42.41 7.82 26.27
N GLY A 7 43.64 7.47 26.65
CA GLY A 7 44.07 7.36 28.04
C GLY A 7 43.94 8.66 28.86
N ASN A 8 43.92 9.83 28.21
CA ASN A 8 43.76 11.13 28.89
C ASN A 8 42.29 11.49 29.21
N PHE A 9 41.31 10.78 28.64
CA PHE A 9 39.88 11.03 28.88
C PHE A 9 39.29 10.14 29.99
N GLY A 10 40.10 9.26 30.60
CA GLY A 10 39.68 8.34 31.66
C GLY A 10 39.35 8.98 33.01
N ASN A 11 39.57 10.30 33.16
CA ASN A 11 39.29 11.07 34.38
C ASN A 11 38.20 12.14 34.19
N ILE A 12 37.39 12.09 33.12
CA ILE A 12 36.23 12.98 33.02
C ILE A 12 35.22 12.58 34.08
N LEU A 13 35.06 13.43 35.11
CA LEU A 13 34.00 13.29 36.09
C LEU A 13 32.64 13.14 35.39
N PRO A 14 31.71 12.34 35.95
CA PRO A 14 30.36 12.22 35.41
C PRO A 14 29.77 13.62 35.16
N ILE A 15 29.26 13.85 33.95
CA ILE A 15 28.67 15.13 33.57
C ILE A 15 27.51 15.42 34.52
N ASP A 16 27.65 16.47 35.32
CA ASP A 16 26.56 16.98 36.17
C ASP A 16 25.56 17.72 35.27
N TRP A 17 24.58 16.97 34.77
CA TRP A 17 23.51 17.50 33.92
C TRP A 17 22.73 18.61 34.61
N THR A 18 22.74 18.68 35.95
CA THR A 18 21.97 19.71 36.67
C THR A 18 22.50 21.11 36.44
N LYS A 19 23.82 21.25 36.18
CA LYS A 19 24.53 22.52 35.93
C LYS A 19 24.84 22.76 34.45
N SER A 20 24.48 21.82 33.57
CA SER A 20 24.79 21.93 32.15
C SER A 20 24.10 23.13 31.50
N PHE A 21 24.86 23.86 30.66
CA PHE A 21 24.35 24.98 29.87
C PHE A 21 23.19 24.57 28.95
N SER A 22 23.27 23.37 28.37
CA SER A 22 22.19 22.80 27.56
C SER A 22 20.90 22.63 28.37
N ARG A 23 20.98 22.15 29.61
CA ARG A 23 19.82 22.04 30.50
C ARG A 23 19.24 23.41 30.83
N LYS A 24 20.08 24.42 31.11
CA LYS A 24 19.63 25.79 31.39
C LYS A 24 18.85 26.39 30.22
N MET A 25 19.25 26.13 28.98
CA MET A 25 18.59 26.64 27.78
C MET A 25 17.23 25.97 27.53
N HIS A 26 17.12 24.66 27.79
CA HIS A 26 15.91 23.88 27.47
C HIS A 26 14.93 23.69 28.65
N ILE A 27 15.34 23.96 29.90
CA ILE A 27 14.47 23.83 31.08
C ILE A 27 13.23 24.75 31.05
N PRO A 28 13.31 26.03 30.62
CA PRO A 28 12.15 26.91 30.56
C PRO A 28 11.06 26.40 29.61
N THR A 29 11.42 25.60 28.61
CA THR A 29 10.50 25.03 27.64
C THR A 29 9.67 23.87 28.23
N LEU A 30 10.11 23.29 29.34
CA LEU A 30 9.53 22.06 29.90
C LEU A 30 8.40 22.31 30.91
N ASN A 31 8.06 23.56 31.26
CA ASN A 31 6.92 23.93 32.13
C ASN A 31 6.71 23.02 33.36
N LEU A 32 7.81 22.60 33.99
CA LEU A 32 7.77 21.64 35.11
C LEU A 32 7.36 22.29 36.46
N SER A 33 7.24 23.62 36.50
CA SER A 33 6.92 24.38 37.71
C SER A 33 5.42 24.41 38.07
N ASP A 34 4.52 23.99 37.16
CA ASP A 34 3.07 24.15 37.35
C ASP A 34 2.36 22.92 37.94
N LYS A 35 3.08 21.84 38.27
CA LYS A 35 2.49 20.67 38.93
C LYS A 35 3.15 20.42 40.29
N LYS A 36 2.92 21.34 41.24
CA LYS A 36 3.21 21.11 42.65
C LYS A 36 1.92 21.10 43.47
N SER A 37 1.21 19.98 43.43
CA SER A 37 0.28 19.47 44.45
C SER A 37 -0.31 18.18 43.82
N VAL A 38 -0.03 16.95 44.26
CA VAL A 38 -0.13 16.36 45.59
C VAL A 38 0.54 14.95 45.51
N LEU A 39 1.18 14.51 46.61
CA LEU A 39 1.69 13.15 46.94
C LEU A 39 3.05 12.67 46.37
N SER A 40 3.68 11.81 47.17
CA SER A 40 5.01 11.18 47.09
C SER A 40 4.86 9.76 47.67
N PRO A 41 5.83 8.85 47.56
CA PRO A 41 6.66 8.42 46.41
C PRO A 41 6.45 6.92 46.07
N ASP A 42 6.96 6.51 44.91
CA ASP A 42 7.07 5.14 44.33
C ASP A 42 5.89 4.59 43.49
N ASP A 43 6.23 4.32 42.21
CA ASP A 43 5.73 3.26 41.32
C ASP A 43 4.53 3.36 40.34
N GLU A 44 3.80 4.47 40.19
CA GLU A 44 2.54 4.41 39.38
C GLU A 44 2.39 5.25 38.09
N ILE A 45 3.43 5.92 37.57
CA ILE A 45 3.22 6.88 36.44
C ILE A 45 3.15 6.21 35.04
N HIS A 46 3.47 4.93 34.89
CA HIS A 46 3.26 4.22 33.61
C HIS A 46 2.03 3.31 33.58
N SER A 47 1.34 3.12 34.71
CA SER A 47 0.18 2.22 34.77
C SER A 47 -1.17 2.95 34.66
N SER A 48 -1.27 4.20 35.15
CA SER A 48 -2.57 4.92 35.15
C SER A 48 -3.01 5.41 33.76
N GLU A 49 -2.08 5.66 32.84
CA GLU A 49 -2.37 6.01 31.44
C GLU A 49 -2.85 4.78 30.67
N ASP A 50 -2.15 3.65 30.78
CA ASP A 50 -2.51 2.41 30.09
C ASP A 50 -3.79 1.79 30.66
N GLU A 51 -4.10 1.96 31.94
CA GLU A 51 -5.35 1.47 32.55
C GLU A 51 -6.57 2.32 32.15
N ALA A 52 -6.40 3.63 31.98
CA ALA A 52 -7.45 4.50 31.42
C ALA A 52 -7.71 4.20 29.93
N VAL A 53 -6.65 3.95 29.15
CA VAL A 53 -6.76 3.56 27.73
C VAL A 53 -7.35 2.15 27.59
N ALA A 54 -7.03 1.23 28.51
CA ALA A 54 -7.63 -0.10 28.55
C ALA A 54 -9.12 -0.06 28.94
N SER A 55 -9.51 0.87 29.82
CA SER A 55 -10.92 1.15 30.11
C SER A 55 -11.65 1.76 28.91
N ASP A 56 -11.03 2.68 28.16
CA ASP A 56 -11.59 3.29 26.94
C ASP A 56 -11.70 2.29 25.77
N LEU A 57 -10.88 1.24 25.77
CA LEU A 57 -10.86 0.17 24.77
C LEU A 57 -11.54 -1.12 25.28
N ASP A 58 -12.25 -1.06 26.40
CA ASP A 58 -13.02 -2.21 26.89
C ASP A 58 -14.22 -2.45 25.96
N MET A 59 -14.10 -3.49 25.16
CA MET A 59 -15.12 -3.94 24.21
C MET A 59 -16.44 -4.28 24.93
N HIS A 60 -16.41 -4.72 26.19
CA HIS A 60 -17.63 -4.93 26.98
C HIS A 60 -18.31 -3.62 27.38
N ALA A 61 -17.56 -2.57 27.71
CA ALA A 61 -18.09 -1.23 27.97
C ALA A 61 -18.60 -0.56 26.68
N LEU A 62 -17.97 -0.82 25.53
CA LEU A 62 -18.43 -0.36 24.21
C LEU A 62 -19.72 -1.06 23.76
N ILE A 63 -19.86 -2.36 24.01
CA ILE A 63 -21.08 -3.13 23.69
C ILE A 63 -22.23 -2.82 24.65
N LEU A 64 -21.97 -2.65 25.95
CA LEU A 64 -23.02 -2.36 26.95
C LEU A 64 -23.33 -0.86 27.08
N GLY A 65 -22.37 0.02 26.79
CA GLY A 65 -22.55 1.47 26.74
C GLY A 65 -23.37 1.94 25.53
N GLY A 66 -23.39 1.15 24.45
CA GLY A 66 -24.29 1.35 23.32
C GLY A 66 -25.76 0.99 23.58
N LEU A 67 -26.08 0.38 24.73
CA LEU A 67 -27.43 -0.09 25.08
C LEU A 67 -28.15 0.82 26.09
N HIS A 68 -27.62 2.00 26.44
CA HIS A 68 -28.29 2.97 27.31
C HIS A 68 -28.48 4.36 26.67
N GLN A 69 -28.78 4.40 25.37
CA GLN A 69 -29.66 5.45 24.87
C GLN A 69 -31.04 4.83 24.67
N ASP A 70 -31.92 5.15 25.62
CA ASP A 70 -33.37 5.00 25.54
C ASP A 70 -33.94 5.84 24.37
N HIS A 71 -33.61 5.45 23.14
CA HIS A 71 -34.38 5.77 21.96
C HIS A 71 -34.27 4.58 21.03
N GLU A 72 -35.41 3.90 20.86
CA GLU A 72 -35.65 2.87 19.85
C GLU A 72 -34.94 3.26 18.54
N CYS A 73 -33.82 2.61 18.23
CA CYS A 73 -33.27 2.67 16.88
C CYS A 73 -34.24 1.82 16.05
N PRO A 74 -35.06 2.40 15.16
CA PRO A 74 -35.91 1.60 14.31
C PRO A 74 -34.98 0.70 13.51
N VAL A 75 -35.20 -0.61 13.59
CA VAL A 75 -34.58 -1.58 12.70
C VAL A 75 -34.78 -1.04 11.28
N LYS A 76 -33.68 -0.77 10.56
CA LYS A 76 -33.76 -0.25 9.18
C LYS A 76 -34.80 -1.05 8.43
N THR A 77 -35.76 -0.35 7.84
CA THR A 77 -36.86 -1.01 7.13
C THR A 77 -36.26 -1.73 5.93
N ALA A 78 -36.84 -2.85 5.50
CA ALA A 78 -36.35 -3.58 4.33
C ALA A 78 -36.14 -2.67 3.10
N ASP A 79 -37.01 -1.68 2.92
CA ASP A 79 -36.92 -0.69 1.83
C ASP A 79 -35.70 0.23 1.95
N GLU A 80 -35.28 0.60 3.17
CA GLU A 80 -34.10 1.44 3.42
C GLU A 80 -32.81 0.66 3.15
N VAL A 81 -32.81 -0.64 3.49
CA VAL A 81 -31.69 -1.54 3.19
C VAL A 81 -31.57 -1.78 1.69
N ILE A 82 -32.69 -1.93 0.98
CA ILE A 82 -32.71 -2.07 -0.48
C ILE A 82 -32.17 -0.79 -1.13
N GLN A 83 -32.57 0.38 -0.65
CA GLN A 83 -32.10 1.66 -1.17
C GLN A 83 -30.60 1.87 -0.94
N GLU A 84 -30.09 1.49 0.24
CA GLU A 84 -28.65 1.55 0.54
C GLU A 84 -27.83 0.61 -0.37
N ILE A 85 -28.38 -0.56 -0.72
CA ILE A 85 -27.76 -1.48 -1.67
C ILE A 85 -27.77 -0.90 -3.09
N ASP A 86 -28.87 -0.28 -3.53
CA ASP A 86 -28.96 0.39 -4.84
C ASP A 86 -27.97 1.56 -4.94
N ASP A 87 -27.82 2.35 -3.88
CA ASP A 87 -26.84 3.43 -3.80
C ASP A 87 -25.40 2.87 -3.87
N MET A 88 -25.12 1.75 -3.18
CA MET A 88 -23.83 1.05 -3.29
C MET A 88 -23.55 0.49 -4.70
N MET A 89 -24.58 0.03 -5.43
CA MET A 89 -24.40 -0.41 -6.83
C MET A 89 -24.08 0.79 -7.75
N GLN A 90 -24.67 1.95 -7.50
CA GLN A 90 -24.44 3.17 -8.29
C GLN A 90 -23.12 3.87 -7.94
N GLU A 91 -22.60 3.71 -6.72
CA GLU A 91 -21.32 4.29 -6.27
C GLU A 91 -20.09 3.41 -6.57
N THR A 92 -20.26 2.26 -7.24
CA THR A 92 -19.10 1.47 -7.69
C THR A 92 -18.25 2.25 -8.70
N PRO A 93 -16.92 2.36 -8.49
CA PRO A 93 -16.07 3.17 -9.35
C PRO A 93 -15.94 2.54 -10.74
N SER A 94 -16.73 3.06 -11.68
CA SER A 94 -16.44 3.29 -13.12
C SER A 94 -15.84 2.16 -13.97
N SER A 95 -15.82 0.91 -13.53
CA SER A 95 -15.36 -0.21 -14.37
C SER A 95 -16.51 -1.05 -14.94
N GLU A 96 -17.69 -1.05 -14.32
CA GLU A 96 -18.89 -1.72 -14.85
C GLU A 96 -19.78 -0.78 -15.67
N GLY A 97 -19.73 0.53 -15.39
CA GLY A 97 -20.47 1.56 -16.15
C GLY A 97 -20.10 1.56 -17.64
N ASP A 98 -18.81 1.43 -17.96
CA ASP A 98 -18.33 1.33 -19.35
C ASP A 98 -18.87 0.08 -20.06
N ILE A 99 -19.04 -1.04 -19.34
CA ILE A 99 -19.53 -2.30 -19.91
C ILE A 99 -21.03 -2.22 -20.18
N LEU A 100 -21.79 -1.62 -19.27
CA LEU A 100 -23.24 -1.39 -19.43
C LEU A 100 -23.55 -0.39 -20.55
N GLU A 101 -22.80 0.71 -20.63
CA GLU A 101 -22.97 1.74 -21.67
C GLU A 101 -22.61 1.20 -23.07
N TYR A 102 -21.55 0.38 -23.19
CA TYR A 102 -21.21 -0.31 -24.44
C TYR A 102 -22.29 -1.30 -24.88
N ASN A 103 -22.89 -2.04 -23.94
CA ASN A 103 -23.98 -2.97 -24.25
C ASN A 103 -25.24 -2.23 -24.74
N GLU A 104 -25.58 -1.09 -24.12
CA GLU A 104 -26.72 -0.28 -24.55
C GLU A 104 -26.49 0.35 -25.93
N ALA A 105 -25.29 0.85 -26.20
CA ALA A 105 -24.91 1.38 -27.51
C ALA A 105 -24.93 0.30 -28.61
N LEU A 106 -24.48 -0.91 -28.30
CA LEU A 106 -24.50 -2.05 -29.22
C LEU A 106 -25.92 -2.51 -29.53
N GLU A 107 -26.80 -2.59 -28.53
CA GLU A 107 -28.21 -2.95 -28.74
C GLU A 107 -28.95 -1.86 -29.53
N LYS A 108 -28.71 -0.57 -29.25
CA LYS A 108 -29.23 0.52 -30.08
C LYS A 108 -28.71 0.46 -31.53
N GLY A 109 -27.44 0.11 -31.74
CA GLY A 109 -26.87 -0.10 -33.07
C GLY A 109 -27.56 -1.23 -33.84
N LYS A 110 -27.85 -2.36 -33.15
CA LYS A 110 -28.62 -3.46 -33.73
C LYS A 110 -30.05 -3.04 -34.07
N GLU A 111 -30.74 -2.32 -33.20
CA GLU A 111 -32.10 -1.85 -33.45
C GLU A 111 -32.18 -0.92 -34.68
N VAL A 112 -31.18 -0.05 -34.87
CA VAL A 112 -31.11 0.84 -36.04
C VAL A 112 -30.90 0.06 -37.34
N LEU A 113 -30.02 -0.94 -37.34
CA LEU A 113 -29.80 -1.82 -38.50
C LEU A 113 -30.99 -2.76 -38.77
N SER A 114 -31.73 -3.13 -37.71
CA SER A 114 -32.91 -4.00 -37.76
C SER A 114 -34.20 -3.23 -38.09
N SER A 115 -34.12 -1.91 -38.28
CA SER A 115 -35.29 -1.09 -38.53
C SER A 115 -35.96 -1.51 -39.84
N PRO A 116 -37.28 -1.80 -39.86
CA PRO A 116 -38.00 -2.16 -41.09
C PRO A 116 -37.85 -1.11 -42.20
N LEU A 117 -37.68 0.16 -41.82
CA LEU A 117 -37.46 1.27 -42.75
C LEU A 117 -36.10 1.20 -43.47
N TYR A 118 -35.09 0.60 -42.83
CA TYR A 118 -33.77 0.36 -43.45
C TYR A 118 -33.84 -0.79 -44.46
N GLU A 119 -34.62 -1.83 -44.15
CA GLU A 119 -34.86 -2.95 -45.05
C GLU A 119 -35.57 -2.52 -46.34
N ASP A 120 -36.63 -1.71 -46.25
CA ASP A 120 -37.35 -1.18 -47.41
C ASP A 120 -36.48 -0.29 -48.29
N LYS A 121 -35.56 0.46 -47.68
CA LYS A 121 -34.58 1.28 -48.39
C LYS A 121 -33.58 0.42 -49.17
N LEU A 122 -33.07 -0.65 -48.56
CA LEU A 122 -32.17 -1.60 -49.22
C LEU A 122 -32.83 -2.28 -50.42
N ARG A 123 -34.11 -2.64 -50.32
CA ARG A 123 -34.90 -3.25 -51.42
C ARG A 123 -35.09 -2.33 -52.63
N GLN A 124 -34.97 -1.01 -52.47
CA GLN A 124 -35.11 -0.03 -53.55
C GLN A 124 -33.79 0.25 -54.28
N LEU A 125 -32.65 -0.21 -53.74
CA LEU A 125 -31.34 0.01 -54.34
C LEU A 125 -31.07 -0.97 -55.50
N SER A 126 -30.30 -0.51 -56.47
CA SER A 126 -29.79 -1.38 -57.53
C SER A 126 -28.71 -2.32 -56.99
N LEU A 127 -28.50 -3.44 -57.69
CA LEU A 127 -27.48 -4.43 -57.32
C LEU A 127 -26.07 -3.83 -57.23
N ALA A 128 -25.75 -2.83 -58.06
CA ALA A 128 -24.47 -2.13 -58.01
C ALA A 128 -24.32 -1.29 -56.73
N GLN A 129 -25.34 -0.53 -56.35
CA GLN A 129 -25.35 0.29 -55.13
C GLN A 129 -25.32 -0.57 -53.87
N LEU A 130 -26.02 -1.71 -53.88
CA LEU A 130 -26.01 -2.64 -52.75
C LEU A 130 -24.62 -3.26 -52.55
N ASN A 131 -23.93 -3.63 -53.64
CA ASN A 131 -22.56 -4.12 -53.57
C ASN A 131 -21.58 -3.05 -53.08
N GLU A 132 -21.78 -1.78 -53.45
CA GLU A 132 -20.95 -0.68 -52.94
C GLU A 132 -21.08 -0.52 -51.42
N ILE A 133 -22.30 -0.51 -50.89
CA ILE A 133 -22.56 -0.45 -49.45
C ILE A 133 -22.03 -1.71 -48.74
N PHE A 134 -22.17 -2.88 -49.35
CA PHE A 134 -21.62 -4.12 -48.80
C PHE A 134 -20.09 -4.05 -48.70
N MET A 135 -19.41 -3.58 -49.75
CA MET A 135 -17.96 -3.42 -49.74
C MET A 135 -17.50 -2.37 -48.72
N GLU A 136 -18.23 -1.26 -48.58
CA GLU A 136 -17.98 -0.24 -47.55
C GLU A 136 -18.13 -0.84 -46.15
N LEU A 137 -19.18 -1.62 -45.91
CA LEU A 137 -19.40 -2.31 -44.63
C LEU A 137 -18.28 -3.31 -44.33
N GLU A 138 -17.82 -4.09 -45.31
CA GLU A 138 -16.71 -5.02 -45.16
C GLU A 138 -15.40 -4.30 -44.77
N VAL A 139 -15.13 -3.14 -45.38
CA VAL A 139 -13.97 -2.31 -45.02
C VAL A 139 -14.11 -1.79 -43.58
N LEU A 140 -15.29 -1.26 -43.23
CA LEU A 140 -15.58 -0.73 -41.90
C LEU A 140 -15.46 -1.81 -40.82
N ILE A 141 -16.03 -3.01 -41.07
CA ILE A 141 -15.92 -4.17 -40.17
C ILE A 141 -14.44 -4.52 -39.96
N ARG A 142 -13.65 -4.54 -41.04
CA ARG A 142 -12.22 -4.83 -40.95
C ARG A 142 -11.48 -3.78 -40.13
N GLU A 143 -11.71 -2.50 -40.35
CA GLU A 143 -11.07 -1.40 -39.61
C GLU A 143 -11.43 -1.44 -38.11
N PHE A 144 -12.71 -1.66 -37.78
CA PHE A 144 -13.13 -1.82 -36.38
C PHE A 144 -12.56 -3.08 -35.74
N SER A 145 -12.45 -4.18 -36.49
CA SER A 145 -11.82 -5.40 -35.97
C SER A 145 -10.35 -5.19 -35.65
N GLU A 146 -9.62 -4.44 -36.50
CA GLU A 146 -8.21 -4.10 -36.28
C GLU A 146 -8.05 -3.17 -35.07
N THR A 147 -8.90 -2.15 -34.97
CA THR A 147 -8.94 -1.23 -33.83
C THR A 147 -9.21 -1.99 -32.52
N LEU A 148 -10.21 -2.89 -32.52
CA LEU A 148 -10.53 -3.70 -31.35
C LEU A 148 -9.35 -4.58 -30.92
N ILE A 149 -8.65 -5.21 -31.86
CA ILE A 149 -7.46 -6.01 -31.55
C ILE A 149 -6.37 -5.13 -30.91
N ALA A 150 -6.13 -3.94 -31.45
CA ALA A 150 -5.13 -3.01 -30.91
C ALA A 150 -5.49 -2.54 -29.50
N GLU A 151 -6.76 -2.19 -29.25
CA GLU A 151 -7.25 -1.79 -27.93
C GLU A 151 -7.18 -2.94 -26.90
N LEU A 152 -7.53 -4.16 -27.31
CA LEU A 152 -7.39 -5.33 -26.43
C LEU A 152 -5.93 -5.60 -26.06
N ALA A 153 -5.00 -5.49 -27.03
CA ALA A 153 -3.58 -5.63 -26.75
C ALA A 153 -3.06 -4.53 -25.81
N LEU A 154 -3.51 -3.27 -26.00
CA LEU A 154 -3.16 -2.16 -25.12
C LEU A 154 -3.70 -2.38 -23.70
N ARG A 155 -4.95 -2.85 -23.57
CA ARG A 155 -5.55 -3.18 -22.27
C ARG A 155 -4.74 -4.25 -21.55
N ASP A 156 -4.33 -5.31 -22.22
CA ASP A 156 -3.55 -6.39 -21.63
C ASP A 156 -2.16 -5.91 -21.17
N GLU A 157 -1.51 -5.01 -21.92
CA GLU A 157 -0.25 -4.37 -21.52
C GLU A 157 -0.45 -3.48 -20.27
N LEU A 158 -1.52 -2.68 -20.21
CA LEU A 158 -1.83 -1.85 -19.05
C LEU A 158 -2.17 -2.69 -17.81
N GLU A 159 -2.88 -3.79 -17.99
CA GLU A 159 -3.18 -4.73 -16.91
C GLU A 159 -1.89 -5.39 -16.39
N TYR A 160 -0.97 -5.75 -17.29
CA TYR A 160 0.36 -6.24 -16.92
C TYR A 160 1.14 -5.20 -16.10
N GLU A 161 1.18 -3.93 -16.52
CA GLU A 161 1.86 -2.88 -15.74
C GLU A 161 1.23 -2.67 -14.36
N LYS A 162 -0.11 -2.69 -14.29
CA LYS A 162 -0.85 -2.55 -13.04
C LYS A 162 -0.51 -3.69 -12.09
N GLU A 163 -0.50 -4.92 -12.56
CA GLU A 163 -0.15 -6.09 -11.76
C GLU A 163 1.30 -6.06 -11.29
N LEU A 164 2.22 -5.58 -12.14
CA LEU A 164 3.62 -5.37 -11.77
C LEU A 164 3.75 -4.35 -10.64
N LYS A 165 3.07 -3.20 -10.74
CA LYS A 165 3.04 -2.16 -9.70
C LYS A 165 2.40 -2.68 -8.41
N ASN A 166 1.29 -3.39 -8.48
CA ASN A 166 0.62 -4.00 -7.32
C ASN A 166 1.50 -5.04 -6.62
N THR A 167 2.17 -5.90 -7.39
CA THR A 167 3.11 -6.88 -6.86
C THR A 167 4.28 -6.19 -6.16
N PHE A 168 4.84 -5.13 -6.76
CA PHE A 168 5.90 -4.33 -6.14
C PHE A 168 5.46 -3.71 -4.82
N ILE A 169 4.32 -3.02 -4.79
CA ILE A 169 3.77 -2.38 -3.59
C ILE A 169 3.55 -3.42 -2.49
N SER A 170 2.94 -4.56 -2.82
CA SER A 170 2.64 -5.64 -1.87
C SER A 170 3.91 -6.20 -1.24
N LEU A 171 4.95 -6.46 -2.04
CA LEU A 171 6.23 -6.93 -1.55
C LEU A 171 6.97 -5.87 -0.73
N LEU A 172 6.92 -4.61 -1.16
CA LEU A 172 7.54 -3.51 -0.44
C LEU A 172 6.94 -3.37 0.96
N LEU A 173 5.60 -3.39 1.06
CA LEU A 173 4.88 -3.38 2.33
C LEU A 173 5.20 -4.61 3.18
N ALA A 174 5.27 -5.80 2.58
CA ALA A 174 5.64 -7.03 3.29
C ALA A 174 7.04 -6.95 3.91
N VAL A 175 8.04 -6.51 3.14
CA VAL A 175 9.42 -6.33 3.62
C VAL A 175 9.49 -5.26 4.72
N GLN A 176 8.77 -4.14 4.57
CA GLN A 176 8.70 -3.09 5.58
C GLN A 176 8.05 -3.58 6.89
N ASN A 177 6.94 -4.33 6.79
CA ASN A 177 6.27 -4.93 7.95
C ASN A 177 7.16 -5.96 8.64
N LYS A 178 7.84 -6.83 7.87
CA LYS A 178 8.79 -7.81 8.40
C LYS A 178 9.96 -7.12 9.13
N ARG A 179 10.46 -5.99 8.61
CA ARG A 179 11.48 -5.16 9.29
C ARG A 179 10.97 -4.60 10.63
N ARG A 180 9.75 -4.04 10.65
CA ARG A 180 9.13 -3.50 11.88
C ARG A 180 8.98 -4.61 12.93
N GLN A 181 8.45 -5.77 12.55
CA GLN A 181 8.26 -6.91 13.44
C GLN A 181 9.59 -7.45 14.00
N CYS A 182 10.61 -7.60 13.16
CA CYS A 182 11.94 -8.00 13.63
C CYS A 182 12.56 -6.99 14.61
N ASN A 183 12.32 -5.69 14.44
CA ASN A 183 12.82 -4.67 15.37
C ASN A 183 12.09 -4.71 16.72
N THR A 184 10.75 -4.89 16.73
CA THR A 184 9.97 -5.00 17.97
C THR A 184 10.30 -6.27 18.75
N ASP A 185 10.49 -7.41 18.07
CA ASP A 185 10.87 -8.69 18.71
C ASP A 185 12.27 -8.66 19.32
N ARG A 186 13.20 -7.89 18.74
CA ARG A 186 14.53 -7.67 19.33
C ARG A 186 14.48 -6.79 20.58
N LYS A 187 13.55 -5.83 20.63
CA LYS A 187 13.35 -4.97 21.81
C LYS A 187 12.70 -5.74 22.97
N LYS A 188 11.79 -6.68 22.68
CA LYS A 188 11.19 -7.59 23.70
C LYS A 188 12.15 -8.65 24.23
N ARG A 189 13.15 -9.08 23.45
CA ARG A 189 14.18 -10.05 23.86
C ARG A 189 15.41 -9.44 24.55
N ALA A 190 15.42 -8.13 24.81
CA ALA A 190 16.49 -7.44 25.53
C ALA A 190 16.40 -7.57 27.07
N VAL A 191 15.63 -8.54 27.58
CA VAL A 191 15.71 -9.00 28.98
C VAL A 191 16.78 -10.11 29.03
N PRO A 192 17.76 -10.05 29.97
CA PRO A 192 18.95 -10.90 29.90
C PRO A 192 18.58 -12.38 30.09
N PRO A 193 19.04 -13.30 29.22
CA PRO A 193 18.85 -14.73 29.45
C PRO A 193 19.91 -15.23 30.42
N ARG A 194 19.44 -15.79 31.53
CA ARG A 194 20.24 -16.59 32.47
C ARG A 194 20.47 -17.98 31.86
N SER A 195 21.23 -18.12 30.78
CA SER A 195 21.78 -19.41 30.27
C SER A 195 22.69 -19.21 29.04
N PRO A 196 23.91 -19.77 29.00
CA PRO A 196 24.87 -19.52 27.92
C PRO A 196 24.80 -20.52 26.74
N ASN A 197 23.80 -21.39 26.66
CA ASN A 197 23.74 -22.45 25.64
C ASN A 197 22.37 -22.51 24.96
N LEU A 198 22.18 -21.71 23.91
CA LEU A 198 21.24 -21.97 22.81
C LEU A 198 21.75 -21.15 21.62
N ASN A 199 22.07 -21.83 20.51
CA ASN A 199 22.52 -21.27 19.24
C ASN A 199 21.44 -20.36 18.61
N ALA A 200 21.22 -19.17 19.16
CA ALA A 200 20.29 -18.16 18.64
C ALA A 200 20.86 -17.35 17.45
N ASN A 201 22.07 -17.68 16.99
CA ASN A 201 22.76 -16.94 15.94
C ASN A 201 22.38 -17.34 14.50
N ASN A 202 21.52 -18.36 14.31
CA ASN A 202 21.24 -18.89 12.97
C ASN A 202 19.87 -18.54 12.37
N SER A 203 19.01 -17.77 13.06
CA SER A 203 17.67 -17.42 12.55
C SER A 203 17.41 -15.92 12.45
N ALA A 204 18.45 -15.08 12.52
CA ALA A 204 18.30 -13.66 12.25
C ALA A 204 18.29 -13.44 10.73
N PRO A 205 17.27 -12.77 10.18
CA PRO A 205 17.19 -12.53 8.75
C PRO A 205 18.35 -11.62 8.32
N LYS A 206 19.28 -12.16 7.52
CA LYS A 206 20.57 -11.54 7.20
C LYS A 206 20.45 -10.41 6.18
N TYR A 207 19.49 -10.54 5.27
CA TYR A 207 19.31 -9.62 4.14
C TYR A 207 18.15 -8.66 4.35
N LEU A 208 17.33 -8.88 5.38
CA LEU A 208 16.19 -8.04 5.68
C LEU A 208 16.58 -6.58 5.90
N THR A 209 17.78 -6.26 6.39
CA THR A 209 18.24 -4.87 6.60
C THR A 209 18.86 -4.21 5.36
N THR A 210 18.99 -4.92 4.25
CA THR A 210 19.67 -4.42 3.05
C THR A 210 18.90 -3.27 2.40
N VAL A 211 19.57 -2.15 2.13
CA VAL A 211 18.96 -0.98 1.49
C VAL A 211 19.17 -1.05 -0.03
N ILE A 212 18.11 -0.77 -0.79
CA ILE A 212 18.17 -0.65 -2.24
C ILE A 212 18.39 0.83 -2.56
N PRO A 213 19.48 1.22 -3.24
CA PRO A 213 19.67 2.59 -3.67
C PRO A 213 18.58 3.02 -4.67
N PHE A 214 18.08 4.24 -4.55
CA PHE A 214 17.06 4.79 -5.45
C PHE A 214 17.37 6.27 -5.72
N THR A 215 17.35 6.66 -7.00
CA THR A 215 17.56 8.05 -7.43
C THR A 215 16.23 8.67 -7.85
N LEU A 216 15.82 9.74 -7.15
CA LEU A 216 14.56 10.45 -7.44
C LEU A 216 14.59 11.18 -8.78
N GLU A 217 15.77 11.49 -9.31
CA GLU A 217 15.95 12.30 -10.53
C GLU A 217 15.49 11.60 -11.81
N ASN A 218 15.39 10.27 -11.82
CA ASN A 218 15.04 9.49 -13.01
C ASN A 218 13.52 9.26 -13.18
N GLY A 219 12.69 9.93 -12.37
CA GLY A 219 11.24 9.74 -12.39
C GLY A 219 10.81 8.37 -11.81
N PRO A 220 9.53 7.96 -12.00
CA PRO A 220 9.07 6.65 -11.59
C PRO A 220 9.85 5.54 -12.32
N PRO A 221 10.19 4.43 -11.64
CA PRO A 221 10.94 3.35 -12.26
C PRO A 221 10.17 2.76 -13.45
N ASP A 222 10.88 2.54 -14.55
CA ASP A 222 10.34 1.87 -15.74
C ASP A 222 10.01 0.40 -15.43
N ASN A 223 9.23 -0.25 -16.31
CA ASN A 223 8.80 -1.64 -16.10
C ASN A 223 9.99 -2.61 -15.94
N GLN A 224 11.12 -2.38 -16.62
CA GLN A 224 12.29 -3.25 -16.49
C GLN A 224 12.97 -3.09 -15.13
N SER A 225 13.17 -1.84 -14.68
CA SER A 225 13.67 -1.59 -13.32
C SER A 225 12.72 -2.13 -12.26
N LEU A 226 11.41 -1.97 -12.45
CA LEU A 226 10.39 -2.44 -11.53
C LEU A 226 10.41 -3.98 -11.39
N GLN A 227 10.59 -4.73 -12.48
CA GLN A 227 10.79 -6.18 -12.43
C GLN A 227 12.04 -6.59 -11.64
N ILE A 228 13.16 -5.87 -11.83
CA ILE A 228 14.40 -6.14 -11.08
C ILE A 228 14.19 -5.85 -9.60
N LEU A 229 13.55 -4.73 -9.28
CA LEU A 229 13.20 -4.36 -7.91
C LEU A 229 12.29 -5.39 -7.24
N ILE A 230 11.28 -5.91 -7.96
CA ILE A 230 10.42 -7.01 -7.48
C ILE A 230 11.25 -8.25 -7.18
N LYS A 231 12.18 -8.65 -8.05
CA LYS A 231 13.07 -9.80 -7.81
C LYS A 231 13.94 -9.61 -6.57
N ILE A 232 14.49 -8.41 -6.38
CA ILE A 232 15.26 -8.07 -5.18
C ILE A 232 14.38 -8.13 -3.92
N LEU A 233 13.18 -7.53 -3.95
CA LEU A 233 12.25 -7.53 -2.82
C LEU A 233 11.79 -8.94 -2.45
N LYS A 234 11.49 -9.80 -3.44
CA LYS A 234 11.20 -11.23 -3.20
C LYS A 234 12.38 -11.93 -2.52
N ALA A 235 13.59 -11.75 -3.06
CA ALA A 235 14.80 -12.34 -2.50
C ALA A 235 15.10 -11.86 -1.06
N ILE A 236 14.86 -10.58 -0.77
CA ILE A 236 14.97 -10.02 0.60
C ILE A 236 13.90 -10.62 1.51
N ASN A 237 12.66 -10.72 1.04
CA ASN A 237 11.56 -11.28 1.84
C ASN A 237 11.81 -12.75 2.20
N GLU A 238 12.41 -13.53 1.30
CA GLU A 238 12.77 -14.94 1.49
C GLU A 238 14.14 -15.15 2.15
N ASP A 239 14.86 -14.09 2.51
CA ASP A 239 16.23 -14.15 3.04
C ASP A 239 17.21 -14.95 2.14
N SER A 240 17.02 -14.84 0.82
CA SER A 240 17.81 -15.53 -0.20
C SER A 240 19.24 -14.99 -0.30
N PRO A 241 20.27 -15.85 -0.50
CA PRO A 241 21.65 -15.42 -0.73
C PRO A 241 21.88 -14.76 -2.10
N THR A 242 20.88 -14.71 -2.97
CA THR A 242 20.97 -14.05 -4.29
C THR A 242 20.88 -12.52 -4.22
N VAL A 243 20.49 -11.95 -3.07
CA VAL A 243 20.30 -10.50 -2.87
C VAL A 243 21.53 -9.67 -3.27
N PRO A 244 22.78 -10.00 -2.86
CA PRO A 244 23.96 -9.20 -3.23
C PRO A 244 24.20 -9.18 -4.74
N THR A 245 24.01 -10.32 -5.42
CA THR A 245 24.16 -10.43 -6.87
C THR A 245 23.13 -9.57 -7.59
N LEU A 246 21.85 -9.69 -7.20
CA LEU A 246 20.76 -8.91 -7.80
C LEU A 246 20.92 -7.40 -7.59
N LEU A 247 21.40 -6.98 -6.42
CA LEU A 247 21.71 -5.57 -6.14
C LEU A 247 22.88 -5.05 -6.97
N THR A 248 23.93 -5.85 -7.11
CA THR A 248 25.09 -5.49 -7.93
C THR A 248 24.67 -5.29 -9.38
N ASP A 249 23.90 -6.21 -9.93
CA ASP A 249 23.34 -6.13 -11.27
C ASP A 249 22.45 -4.89 -11.45
N TYR A 250 21.59 -4.59 -10.48
CA TYR A 250 20.73 -3.40 -10.51
C TYR A 250 21.56 -2.10 -10.52
N ILE A 251 22.58 -2.00 -9.67
CA ILE A 251 23.44 -0.81 -9.61
C ILE A 251 24.18 -0.63 -10.94
N LEU A 252 24.77 -1.69 -11.49
CA LEU A 252 25.55 -1.61 -12.72
C LEU A 252 24.68 -1.35 -13.97
N LYS A 253 23.46 -1.88 -14.03
CA LYS A 253 22.61 -1.77 -15.22
C LYS A 253 21.68 -0.57 -15.21
N VAL A 254 21.17 -0.18 -14.03
CA VAL A 254 20.12 0.85 -13.91
C VAL A 254 20.67 2.18 -13.39
N LEU A 255 21.57 2.14 -12.40
CA LEU A 255 22.09 3.37 -11.78
C LEU A 255 23.38 3.89 -12.42
N CYS A 256 24.21 3.00 -12.97
CA CYS A 256 25.45 3.36 -13.64
C CYS A 256 25.57 2.67 -15.01
N PRO A 257 24.63 2.90 -15.94
CA PRO A 257 24.72 2.33 -17.28
C PRO A 257 26.04 2.77 -17.93
N THR A 258 26.80 1.80 -18.44
CA THR A 258 28.09 2.02 -19.11
C THR A 258 27.87 2.43 -20.57
#